data_AF-A0A9X5XFF7-F1
#
_entry.id   AF-A0A9X5XFF7-F1
#
_cell.length_a   1.000
_cell.length_b   1.000
_cell.length_c   1.000
_cell.angle_alpha   90.00
_cell.angle_beta   90.00
_cell.angle_gamma   90.00
#
_symmetry.space_group_name_H-M   'P 1'
#
loop_
_entity.id
_entity.type
_entity.pdbx_description
1 polymer ?
#
loop_
_entity_poly.entity_id
_entity_poly.type
_entity_poly.pdbx_seq_one_letter_code
_entity_poly.pdbx_strand_id
1 'polypeptide(L)'
;VYDSGVTPFSVGGADGWTLTDWFENVYLSQAGPEKYDQLSQHKIKWTDPSVKQALTTLAGIWGKKNYIAGGANGALQTEFPASVTQTFTGGDQPKAGMVFEGDFAQVNIGETKAKVGTDAKVFPFPAVGSAAPVVSGGDAAVILKDSKAAQALATFLASPDAATIQAKLGGYLSPNKNVPNSAYPNAVQQKIAKSLIASGDDFRFDMSDQAPQAFGGTPGKGEWKDLQDFLKNPTDVAGAQA
;
A
#
# COMPACT_ATOMS: atom_id res chain seq x y z
N VAL A 1 5.23 -16.38 13.71
CA VAL A 1 6.05 -15.15 13.77
C VAL A 1 6.19 -14.67 15.21
N TYR A 2 5.09 -14.34 15.91
CA TYR A 2 5.21 -13.96 17.33
C TYR A 2 5.81 -15.06 18.22
N ASP A 3 5.36 -16.31 18.05
CA ASP A 3 5.86 -17.45 18.84
C ASP A 3 7.35 -17.78 18.58
N SER A 4 7.96 -17.20 17.53
CA SER A 4 9.41 -17.30 17.29
C SER A 4 10.21 -16.17 17.93
N GLY A 5 9.59 -15.32 18.75
CA GLY A 5 10.22 -14.17 19.42
C GLY A 5 10.32 -12.91 18.56
N VAL A 6 9.78 -12.91 17.34
CA VAL A 6 9.85 -11.79 16.40
C VAL A 6 8.49 -11.09 16.33
N THR A 7 8.50 -9.77 16.44
CA THR A 7 7.28 -8.97 16.31
C THR A 7 6.66 -9.15 14.92
N PRO A 8 5.33 -9.34 14.78
CA PRO A 8 4.71 -9.57 13.48
C PRO A 8 4.95 -8.48 12.44
N PHE A 9 4.65 -7.22 12.75
CA PHE A 9 4.57 -6.14 11.76
C PHE A 9 5.55 -5.01 12.05
N SER A 10 6.17 -4.53 10.97
CA SER A 10 6.80 -3.22 10.89
C SER A 10 5.83 -2.27 10.19
N VAL A 11 5.61 -1.08 10.75
CA VAL A 11 4.67 -0.07 10.23
C VAL A 11 5.39 1.26 10.13
N GLY A 12 5.35 1.89 8.95
CA GLY A 12 6.01 3.16 8.63
C GLY A 12 5.21 4.40 9.04
N GLY A 13 4.63 4.38 10.25
CA GLY A 13 3.61 5.36 10.66
C GLY A 13 4.07 6.80 10.82
N ALA A 14 5.37 7.11 10.70
CA ALA A 14 5.83 8.49 10.59
C ALA A 14 5.35 9.14 9.28
N ASP A 15 5.26 8.35 8.21
CA ASP A 15 4.73 8.75 6.91
C ASP A 15 3.25 8.37 6.84
N GLY A 16 2.37 9.37 7.00
CA GLY A 16 0.94 9.16 7.20
C GLY A 16 0.22 8.43 6.05
N TRP A 17 0.73 8.56 4.81
CA TRP A 17 0.20 7.83 3.66
C TRP A 17 0.29 6.30 3.86
N THR A 18 1.34 5.78 4.49
CA THR A 18 1.42 4.32 4.71
C THR A 18 0.24 3.79 5.54
N LEU A 19 -0.37 4.64 6.38
CA LEU A 19 -1.51 4.27 7.20
C LEU A 19 -2.83 4.29 6.41
N THR A 20 -2.95 5.15 5.39
CA THR A 20 -4.09 5.14 4.47
C THR A 20 -4.10 3.84 3.68
N ASP A 21 -2.94 3.38 3.19
CA ASP A 21 -2.83 2.12 2.45
C ASP A 21 -3.33 0.91 3.28
N TRP A 22 -3.03 0.88 4.59
CA TRP A 22 -3.58 -0.11 5.52
C TRP A 22 -5.12 -0.03 5.61
N PHE A 23 -5.66 1.17 5.79
CA PHE A 23 -7.11 1.40 5.86
C PHE A 23 -7.80 0.97 4.57
N GLU A 24 -7.25 1.36 3.43
CA GLU A 24 -7.83 1.13 2.12
C GLU A 24 -7.85 -0.35 1.74
N ASN A 25 -6.80 -1.11 2.06
CA ASN A 25 -6.80 -2.55 1.82
C ASN A 25 -7.85 -3.25 2.70
N VAL A 26 -7.96 -2.87 3.98
CA VAL A 26 -9.02 -3.40 4.86
C VAL A 26 -10.40 -3.01 4.34
N TYR A 27 -10.59 -1.74 3.98
CA TYR A 27 -11.87 -1.20 3.52
C TYR A 27 -12.31 -1.84 2.21
N LEU A 28 -11.44 -1.91 1.20
CA LEU A 28 -11.73 -2.56 -0.08
C LEU A 28 -12.10 -4.04 0.12
N SER A 29 -11.34 -4.76 0.95
CA SER A 29 -11.59 -6.18 1.21
C SER A 29 -12.93 -6.41 1.91
N GLN A 30 -13.32 -5.53 2.84
CA GLN A 30 -14.55 -5.68 3.64
C GLN A 30 -15.80 -5.10 2.98
N ALA A 31 -15.69 -3.88 2.45
CA ALA A 31 -16.82 -3.12 1.94
C ALA A 31 -17.05 -3.35 0.44
N GLY A 32 -16.03 -3.81 -0.27
CA GLY A 32 -16.09 -4.07 -1.71
C GLY A 32 -15.87 -2.83 -2.58
N PRO A 33 -15.68 -3.05 -3.88
CA PRO A 33 -15.33 -2.01 -4.86
C PRO A 33 -16.35 -0.86 -4.92
N GLU A 34 -17.66 -1.15 -4.84
CA GLU A 34 -18.70 -0.12 -4.98
C GLU A 34 -18.73 0.85 -3.81
N LYS A 35 -18.55 0.36 -2.57
CA LYS A 35 -18.46 1.22 -1.39
C LYS A 35 -17.15 1.99 -1.36
N TYR A 36 -16.04 1.36 -1.79
CA TYR A 36 -14.76 2.03 -1.97
C TYR A 36 -14.90 3.25 -2.89
N ASP A 37 -15.52 3.08 -4.06
CA ASP A 37 -15.77 4.18 -5.00
C ASP A 37 -16.68 5.26 -4.43
N GLN A 38 -17.71 4.86 -3.67
CA GLN A 38 -18.59 5.82 -3.03
C GLN A 38 -17.85 6.65 -1.97
N LEU A 39 -16.95 6.05 -1.21
CA LEU A 39 -16.18 6.76 -0.18
C LEU A 39 -15.14 7.68 -0.82
N SER A 40 -14.34 7.18 -1.77
CA SER A 40 -13.32 7.98 -2.46
C SER A 40 -13.92 9.17 -3.19
N GLN A 41 -15.09 9.00 -3.81
CA GLN A 41 -15.81 10.07 -4.52
C GLN A 41 -16.71 10.91 -3.61
N HIS A 42 -16.63 10.75 -2.28
CA HIS A 42 -17.39 11.51 -1.29
C HIS A 42 -18.93 11.41 -1.47
N LYS A 43 -19.41 10.30 -2.06
CA LYS A 43 -20.84 9.98 -2.19
C LYS A 43 -21.42 9.43 -0.88
N ILE A 44 -20.56 8.86 -0.03
CA ILE A 44 -20.85 8.55 1.37
C ILE A 44 -19.87 9.32 2.26
N LYS A 45 -20.26 9.51 3.52
CA LYS A 45 -19.43 10.24 4.49
C LYS A 45 -18.39 9.30 5.11
N TRP A 46 -17.28 9.86 5.58
CA TRP A 46 -16.31 9.17 6.43
C TRP A 46 -16.94 8.55 7.70
N THR A 47 -18.04 9.14 8.17
CA THR A 47 -18.85 8.62 9.29
C THR A 47 -19.76 7.43 8.92
N ASP A 48 -19.70 6.91 7.67
CA ASP A 48 -20.47 5.72 7.28
C ASP A 48 -20.10 4.50 8.15
N PRO A 49 -21.05 3.64 8.53
CA PRO A 49 -20.78 2.46 9.35
C PRO A 49 -19.71 1.51 8.77
N SER A 50 -19.53 1.49 7.45
CA SER A 50 -18.46 0.66 6.83
C SER A 50 -17.06 1.14 7.18
N VAL A 51 -16.85 2.45 7.35
CA VAL A 51 -15.54 3.02 7.77
C VAL A 51 -15.25 2.61 9.20
N LYS A 52 -16.25 2.68 10.08
CA LYS A 52 -16.16 2.19 11.46
C LYS A 52 -15.71 0.73 11.53
N GLN A 53 -16.25 -0.11 10.65
CA GLN A 53 -15.92 -1.54 10.60
C GLN A 53 -14.46 -1.77 10.19
N ALA A 54 -13.98 -1.04 9.18
CA ALA A 54 -12.59 -1.11 8.74
C ALA A 54 -11.62 -0.63 9.83
N LEU A 55 -11.90 0.53 10.45
CA LEU A 55 -11.11 1.04 11.58
C LEU A 55 -11.12 0.08 12.77
N THR A 56 -12.27 -0.52 13.10
CA THR A 56 -12.36 -1.54 14.16
C THR A 56 -11.49 -2.77 13.85
N THR A 57 -11.37 -3.14 12.59
CA THR A 57 -10.52 -4.25 12.15
C THR A 57 -9.04 -3.89 12.28
N LEU A 58 -8.66 -2.69 11.85
CA LEU A 58 -7.31 -2.16 12.05
C LEU A 58 -6.95 -2.07 13.55
N ALA A 59 -7.88 -1.65 14.40
CA ALA A 59 -7.68 -1.65 15.85
C ALA A 59 -7.32 -3.03 16.41
N GLY A 60 -7.84 -4.11 15.82
CA GLY A 60 -7.51 -5.48 16.18
C GLY A 60 -6.05 -5.86 15.88
N ILE A 61 -5.38 -5.14 14.99
CA ILE A 61 -3.96 -5.30 14.65
C ILE A 61 -3.12 -4.29 15.43
N TRP A 62 -3.42 -3.00 15.28
CA TRP A 62 -2.65 -1.91 15.86
C TRP A 62 -2.76 -1.81 17.38
N GLY A 63 -3.90 -2.18 17.93
CA GLY A 63 -4.14 -2.23 19.37
C GLY A 63 -3.62 -3.51 20.04
N LYS A 64 -3.18 -4.51 19.27
CA LYS A 64 -2.72 -5.78 19.84
C LYS A 64 -1.30 -5.62 20.40
N LYS A 65 -1.14 -5.95 21.68
CA LYS A 65 0.15 -5.88 22.36
C LYS A 65 1.20 -6.71 21.62
N ASN A 66 2.37 -6.12 21.41
CA ASN A 66 3.52 -6.73 20.74
C ASN A 66 3.27 -7.18 19.28
N TYR A 67 2.28 -6.61 18.58
CA TYR A 67 2.07 -6.88 17.15
C TYR A 67 2.88 -5.96 16.23
N ILE A 68 3.20 -4.75 16.71
CA ILE A 68 3.95 -3.72 15.98
C ILE A 68 5.33 -3.53 16.61
N ALA A 69 6.38 -3.52 15.78
CA ALA A 69 7.75 -3.29 16.22
C ALA A 69 7.87 -1.91 16.90
N GLY A 70 8.31 -1.88 18.16
CA GLY A 70 8.36 -0.66 18.96
C GLY A 70 6.99 -0.14 19.45
N GLY A 71 5.91 -0.89 19.22
CA GLY A 71 4.55 -0.47 19.52
C GLY A 71 4.10 0.75 18.71
N ALA A 72 2.94 1.32 19.07
CA ALA A 72 2.39 2.48 18.38
C ALA A 72 3.37 3.68 18.33
N ASN A 73 4.02 4.00 19.45
CA ASN A 73 4.99 5.09 19.50
C ASN A 73 6.22 4.85 18.62
N GLY A 74 6.70 3.60 18.54
CA GLY A 74 7.81 3.25 17.65
C GLY A 74 7.43 3.35 16.17
N ALA A 75 6.25 2.86 15.80
CA ALA A 75 5.75 2.98 14.43
C ALA A 75 5.57 4.44 14.01
N LEU A 76 5.04 5.31 14.89
CA LEU A 76 4.88 6.75 14.62
C LEU A 76 6.20 7.52 14.47
N GLN A 77 7.34 6.89 14.79
CA GLN A 77 8.69 7.45 14.61
C GLN A 77 9.48 6.72 13.52
N THR A 78 8.88 5.72 12.87
CA THR A 78 9.51 4.93 11.82
C THR A 78 9.01 5.42 10.48
N GLU A 79 9.90 5.99 9.67
CA GLU A 79 9.62 6.33 8.27
C GLU A 79 9.49 5.05 7.42
N PHE A 80 8.82 5.14 6.27
CA PHE A 80 8.61 4.04 5.35
C PHE A 80 9.90 3.27 4.98
N PRO A 81 11.01 3.92 4.55
CA PRO A 81 12.25 3.22 4.26
C PRO A 81 12.78 2.40 5.44
N ALA A 82 12.68 2.96 6.64
CA ALA A 82 13.11 2.30 7.87
C ALA A 82 12.19 1.13 8.24
N SER A 83 10.88 1.23 7.99
CA SER A 83 9.94 0.16 8.26
C SER A 83 10.21 -1.07 7.38
N VAL A 84 10.59 -0.86 6.12
CA VAL A 84 10.99 -1.93 5.21
C VAL A 84 12.32 -2.55 5.63
N THR A 85 13.37 -1.73 5.75
CA THR A 85 14.74 -2.23 6.03
C THR A 85 14.84 -2.97 7.36
N GLN A 86 14.11 -2.55 8.40
CA GLN A 86 14.15 -3.22 9.71
C GLN A 86 13.50 -4.61 9.74
N THR A 87 12.72 -4.96 8.71
CA THR A 87 12.13 -6.30 8.52
C THR A 87 13.15 -7.27 7.94
N PHE A 88 14.16 -6.75 7.21
CA PHE A 88 15.14 -7.55 6.46
C PHE A 88 16.57 -7.39 6.97
N THR A 89 16.75 -6.78 8.16
CA THR A 89 18.03 -6.63 8.86
C THR A 89 17.95 -7.28 10.24
N GLY A 90 19.09 -7.66 10.82
CA GLY A 90 19.13 -8.33 12.14
C GLY A 90 19.23 -9.86 12.09
N GLY A 91 19.29 -10.47 10.89
CA GLY A 91 19.47 -11.92 10.73
C GLY A 91 18.26 -12.69 11.25
N ASP A 92 18.49 -13.61 12.20
CA ASP A 92 17.43 -14.44 12.79
C ASP A 92 16.52 -13.70 13.77
N GLN A 93 16.84 -12.45 14.12
CA GLN A 93 16.08 -11.61 15.04
C GLN A 93 15.84 -10.20 14.45
N PRO A 94 15.11 -10.09 13.32
CA PRO A 94 14.72 -8.79 12.78
C PRO A 94 13.74 -8.08 13.73
N LYS A 95 13.60 -6.75 13.57
CA LYS A 95 12.65 -5.99 14.42
C LYS A 95 11.20 -6.41 14.16
N ALA A 96 10.89 -6.82 12.94
CA ALA A 96 9.61 -7.43 12.58
C ALA A 96 9.79 -8.56 11.56
N GLY A 97 8.80 -9.45 11.47
CA GLY A 97 8.79 -10.54 10.50
C GLY A 97 8.11 -10.19 9.18
N MET A 98 7.29 -9.14 9.14
CA MET A 98 6.56 -8.68 7.96
C MET A 98 6.49 -7.15 7.92
N VAL A 99 6.48 -6.62 6.71
CA VAL A 99 6.11 -5.24 6.38
C VAL A 99 5.05 -5.33 5.28
N PHE A 100 4.08 -4.43 5.30
CA PHE A 100 3.12 -4.26 4.23
C PHE A 100 3.41 -2.94 3.55
N GLU A 101 3.64 -2.98 2.23
CA GLU A 101 3.57 -1.83 1.34
C GLU A 101 3.56 -2.28 -0.14
N GLY A 102 3.38 -1.34 -1.07
CA GLY A 102 3.45 -1.51 -2.52
C GLY A 102 4.77 -2.09 -3.05
N ASP A 103 4.80 -2.47 -4.32
CA ASP A 103 5.92 -3.19 -4.94
C ASP A 103 7.22 -2.36 -5.01
N PHE A 104 7.10 -1.03 -4.97
CA PHE A 104 8.23 -0.10 -4.87
C PHE A 104 9.07 -0.29 -3.60
N ALA A 105 8.53 -0.92 -2.54
CA ALA A 105 9.31 -1.30 -1.34
C ALA A 105 10.52 -2.18 -1.66
N GLN A 106 10.54 -2.84 -2.83
CA GLN A 106 11.70 -3.54 -3.34
C GLN A 106 12.97 -2.68 -3.37
N VAL A 107 12.86 -1.36 -3.60
CA VAL A 107 13.99 -0.42 -3.60
C VAL A 107 14.67 -0.43 -2.22
N ASN A 108 13.90 -0.29 -1.15
CA ASN A 108 14.42 -0.30 0.22
C ASN A 108 14.90 -1.69 0.67
N ILE A 109 14.27 -2.77 0.17
CA ILE A 109 14.80 -4.13 0.39
C ILE A 109 16.22 -4.25 -0.21
N GLY A 110 16.45 -3.64 -1.37
CA GLY A 110 17.75 -3.59 -2.04
C GLY A 110 18.86 -2.85 -1.28
N GLU A 111 18.49 -2.04 -0.28
CA GLU A 111 19.44 -1.40 0.65
C GLU A 111 19.93 -2.35 1.75
N THR A 112 19.35 -3.55 1.84
CA THR A 112 19.71 -4.59 2.80
C THR A 112 20.52 -5.72 2.15
N LYS A 113 20.83 -6.78 2.90
CA LYS A 113 21.45 -8.00 2.37
C LYS A 113 20.42 -9.01 1.83
N ALA A 114 19.13 -8.76 2.04
CA ALA A 114 18.06 -9.67 1.63
C ALA A 114 17.88 -9.66 0.11
N LYS A 115 17.63 -10.84 -0.44
CA LYS A 115 17.32 -11.03 -1.86
C LYS A 115 15.83 -11.25 -2.05
N VAL A 116 15.21 -10.44 -2.91
CA VAL A 116 13.81 -10.58 -3.31
C VAL A 116 13.59 -11.92 -3.99
N GLY A 117 12.56 -12.65 -3.56
CA GLY A 117 12.23 -13.99 -4.01
C GLY A 117 12.90 -15.13 -3.21
N THR A 118 13.96 -14.83 -2.45
CA THR A 118 14.66 -15.81 -1.60
C THR A 118 14.42 -15.50 -0.12
N ASP A 119 14.90 -14.35 0.33
CA ASP A 119 14.82 -13.91 1.72
C ASP A 119 13.57 -13.03 1.93
N ALA A 120 13.30 -12.13 0.98
CA ALA A 120 12.08 -11.33 0.96
C ALA A 120 11.05 -11.96 0.02
N LYS A 121 10.00 -12.55 0.60
CA LYS A 121 8.88 -13.18 -0.11
C LYS A 121 7.62 -12.34 0.05
N VAL A 122 6.68 -12.48 -0.89
CA VAL A 122 5.42 -11.73 -0.88
C VAL A 122 4.20 -12.65 -0.90
N PHE A 123 3.15 -12.19 -0.25
CA PHE A 123 1.80 -12.75 -0.31
C PHE A 123 0.80 -11.60 -0.47
N PRO A 124 -0.37 -11.83 -1.08
CA PRO A 124 -1.41 -10.81 -1.17
C PRO A 124 -1.81 -10.32 0.22
N PHE A 125 -2.26 -9.06 0.32
CA PHE A 125 -2.90 -8.60 1.55
C PHE A 125 -4.04 -9.57 1.90
N PRO A 126 -4.14 -10.04 3.16
CA PRO A 126 -5.14 -11.04 3.52
C PRO A 126 -6.56 -10.59 3.21
N ALA A 127 -7.39 -11.50 2.71
CA ALA A 127 -8.82 -11.25 2.62
C ALA A 127 -9.39 -11.03 4.03
N VAL A 128 -9.88 -9.83 4.29
CA VAL A 128 -10.58 -9.46 5.52
C VAL A 128 -12.10 -9.59 5.34
N GLY A 129 -12.58 -9.40 4.10
CA GLY A 129 -13.93 -9.78 3.67
C GLY A 129 -13.91 -10.93 2.66
N SER A 130 -14.61 -10.77 1.54
CA SER A 130 -14.82 -11.86 0.58
C SER A 130 -13.61 -12.16 -0.31
N ALA A 131 -12.73 -11.18 -0.54
CA ALA A 131 -11.59 -11.30 -1.44
C ALA A 131 -10.36 -10.54 -0.92
N ALA A 132 -9.18 -10.95 -1.38
CA ALA A 132 -7.95 -10.19 -1.18
C ALA A 132 -8.02 -8.89 -2.00
N PRO A 133 -7.75 -7.72 -1.41
CA PRO A 133 -7.80 -6.44 -2.11
C PRO A 133 -6.61 -6.29 -3.06
N VAL A 134 -6.80 -5.51 -4.13
CA VAL A 134 -5.70 -4.98 -4.95
C VAL A 134 -5.89 -3.47 -5.07
N VAL A 135 -5.14 -2.75 -4.25
CA VAL A 135 -5.01 -1.28 -4.30
C VAL A 135 -3.67 -0.95 -4.97
N SER A 136 -3.61 0.09 -5.80
CA SER A 136 -2.35 0.59 -6.35
C SER A 136 -2.36 2.11 -6.45
N GLY A 137 -1.24 2.73 -6.11
CA GLY A 137 -0.88 4.05 -6.63
C GLY A 137 -0.42 3.95 -8.09
N GLY A 138 -0.24 5.09 -8.75
CA GLY A 138 0.32 5.08 -10.10
C GLY A 138 0.60 6.47 -10.65
N ASP A 139 1.63 6.54 -11.50
CA ASP A 139 1.99 7.75 -12.22
C ASP A 139 1.19 7.89 -13.52
N ALA A 140 0.69 9.10 -13.77
CA ALA A 140 0.05 9.46 -15.03
C ALA A 140 0.88 10.48 -15.81
N ALA A 141 1.12 10.20 -17.09
CA ALA A 141 1.66 11.20 -18.01
C ALA A 141 0.55 12.17 -18.45
N VAL A 142 0.75 13.48 -18.23
CA VAL A 142 -0.23 14.51 -18.57
C VAL A 142 0.32 15.44 -19.65
N ILE A 143 -0.45 15.62 -20.73
CA ILE A 143 -0.13 16.61 -21.76
C ILE A 143 -0.68 17.97 -21.34
N LEU A 144 0.20 18.88 -20.93
CA LEU A 144 -0.19 20.25 -20.55
C LEU A 144 -0.41 21.17 -21.76
N LYS A 145 0.28 20.90 -22.88
CA LYS A 145 0.12 21.62 -24.15
C LYS A 145 0.08 20.64 -25.30
N ASP A 146 -1.03 20.64 -26.01
CA ASP A 146 -1.23 19.74 -27.14
C ASP A 146 -0.27 20.06 -28.30
N SER A 147 0.35 19.01 -28.84
CA SER A 147 1.22 19.07 -30.01
C SER A 147 1.47 17.66 -30.53
N LYS A 148 1.82 17.54 -31.83
CA LYS A 148 2.19 16.24 -32.42
C LYS A 148 3.32 15.55 -31.64
N ALA A 149 4.29 16.31 -31.14
CA ALA A 149 5.40 15.76 -30.36
C ALA A 149 4.94 15.25 -28.99
N ALA A 150 4.10 16.00 -28.27
CA ALA A 150 3.55 15.58 -26.98
C ALA A 150 2.68 14.32 -27.11
N GLN A 151 1.81 14.28 -28.13
CA GLN A 151 0.98 13.11 -28.42
C GLN A 151 1.83 11.88 -28.78
N ALA A 152 2.89 12.04 -29.57
CA ALA A 152 3.81 10.95 -29.89
C ALA A 152 4.50 10.39 -28.64
N LEU A 153 4.97 11.27 -27.73
CA LEU A 153 5.58 10.84 -26.48
C LEU A 153 4.59 10.11 -25.57
N ALA A 154 3.39 10.66 -25.36
CA ALA A 154 2.36 10.01 -24.55
C ALA A 154 1.95 8.65 -25.12
N THR A 155 1.82 8.55 -26.45
CA THR A 155 1.55 7.27 -27.13
C THR A 155 2.67 6.26 -26.90
N PHE A 156 3.93 6.69 -26.94
CA PHE A 156 5.06 5.82 -26.64
C PHE A 156 5.02 5.37 -25.17
N LEU A 157 4.82 6.27 -24.21
CA LEU A 157 4.75 5.93 -22.79
C LEU A 157 3.61 4.94 -22.46
N ALA A 158 2.49 5.02 -23.18
CA ALA A 158 1.37 4.08 -23.06
C ALA A 158 1.60 2.72 -23.77
N SER A 159 2.65 2.60 -24.58
CA SER A 159 2.93 1.41 -25.39
C SER A 159 3.47 0.25 -24.54
N PRO A 160 3.28 -1.01 -24.98
CA PRO A 160 3.93 -2.16 -24.34
C PRO A 160 5.45 -2.09 -24.40
N ASP A 161 6.04 -1.38 -25.38
CA ASP A 161 7.50 -1.26 -25.50
C ASP A 161 8.08 -0.45 -24.34
N ALA A 162 7.52 0.75 -24.09
CA ALA A 162 7.93 1.58 -22.96
C ALA A 162 7.68 0.88 -21.62
N ALA A 163 6.50 0.26 -21.47
CA ALA A 163 6.16 -0.48 -20.27
C ALA A 163 7.07 -1.71 -20.05
N THR A 164 7.50 -2.40 -21.11
CA THR A 164 8.44 -3.52 -21.04
C THR A 164 9.83 -3.07 -20.63
N ILE A 165 10.27 -1.86 -21.03
CA ILE A 165 11.53 -1.28 -20.55
C ILE A 165 11.46 -1.08 -19.03
N GLN A 166 10.39 -0.48 -18.53
CA GLN A 166 10.21 -0.25 -17.08
C GLN A 166 10.09 -1.57 -16.30
N ALA A 167 9.30 -2.52 -16.78
CA ALA A 167 9.12 -3.83 -16.13
C ALA A 167 10.44 -4.57 -15.91
N LYS A 168 11.42 -4.42 -16.82
CA LYS A 168 12.76 -5.03 -16.71
C LYS A 168 13.61 -4.44 -15.59
N LEU A 169 13.42 -3.17 -15.25
CA LEU A 169 14.14 -2.50 -14.15
C LEU A 169 13.63 -3.00 -12.79
N GLY A 170 12.34 -3.36 -12.72
CA GLY A 170 11.66 -3.73 -11.49
C GLY A 170 11.31 -2.51 -10.62
N GLY A 171 10.47 -2.73 -9.61
CA GLY A 171 9.93 -1.69 -8.72
C GLY A 171 8.80 -0.89 -9.36
N TYR A 172 8.26 -1.41 -10.47
CA TYR A 172 7.15 -0.82 -11.22
C TYR A 172 6.35 -1.94 -11.89
N LEU A 173 5.03 -1.77 -11.95
CA LEU A 173 4.09 -2.68 -12.61
C LEU A 173 3.33 -1.94 -13.71
N SER A 174 3.07 -2.62 -14.82
CA SER A 174 2.24 -2.07 -15.89
C SER A 174 0.84 -2.68 -15.90
N PRO A 175 -0.23 -1.86 -16.01
CA PRO A 175 -1.58 -2.36 -16.28
C PRO A 175 -1.77 -2.78 -17.75
N ASN A 176 -0.77 -2.56 -18.62
CA ASN A 176 -0.86 -2.92 -20.03
C ASN A 176 -0.76 -4.44 -20.21
N LYS A 177 -1.89 -5.08 -20.56
CA LYS A 177 -2.03 -6.54 -20.76
C LYS A 177 -1.11 -7.12 -21.85
N ASN A 178 -0.52 -6.28 -22.69
CA ASN A 178 0.42 -6.68 -23.74
C ASN A 178 1.88 -6.75 -23.26
N VAL A 179 2.18 -6.32 -22.03
CA VAL A 179 3.51 -6.52 -21.43
C VAL A 179 3.65 -8.01 -21.06
N PRO A 180 4.62 -8.74 -21.63
CA PRO A 180 4.79 -10.14 -21.32
C PRO A 180 5.21 -10.28 -19.86
N ASN A 181 4.57 -11.18 -19.13
CA ASN A 181 4.92 -11.42 -17.72
C ASN A 181 6.40 -11.81 -17.55
N SER A 182 7.04 -12.41 -18.55
CA SER A 182 8.48 -12.71 -18.53
C SER A 182 9.39 -11.47 -18.58
N ALA A 183 8.86 -10.26 -18.78
CA ALA A 183 9.63 -9.02 -18.75
C ALA A 183 10.10 -8.66 -17.32
N TYR A 184 9.37 -9.07 -16.29
CA TYR A 184 9.70 -8.77 -14.90
C TYR A 184 10.88 -9.64 -14.41
N PRO A 185 11.87 -9.05 -13.72
CA PRO A 185 13.17 -9.68 -13.42
C PRO A 185 13.12 -10.81 -12.39
N ASN A 186 12.03 -10.97 -11.64
CA ASN A 186 11.91 -12.02 -10.64
C ASN A 186 10.47 -12.54 -10.47
N ALA A 187 10.33 -13.73 -9.88
CA ALA A 187 9.03 -14.38 -9.69
C ALA A 187 8.08 -13.60 -8.75
N VAL A 188 8.63 -12.77 -7.85
CA VAL A 188 7.85 -11.91 -6.96
C VAL A 188 7.11 -10.85 -7.79
N GLN A 189 7.81 -10.09 -8.63
CA GLN A 189 7.19 -9.07 -9.48
C GLN A 189 6.25 -9.67 -10.51
N GLN A 190 6.59 -10.83 -11.09
CA GLN A 190 5.68 -11.57 -11.95
C GLN A 190 4.37 -11.94 -11.25
N LYS A 191 4.44 -12.33 -9.98
CA LYS A 191 3.25 -12.66 -9.19
C LYS A 191 2.39 -11.42 -8.92
N ILE A 192 3.02 -10.29 -8.56
CA ILE A 192 2.29 -9.05 -8.28
C ILE A 192 1.67 -8.48 -9.57
N ALA A 193 2.41 -8.47 -10.69
CA ALA A 193 1.90 -8.07 -12.01
C ALA A 193 0.69 -8.91 -12.44
N LYS A 194 0.74 -10.24 -12.25
CA LYS A 194 -0.41 -11.12 -12.51
C LYS A 194 -1.59 -10.77 -11.61
N SER A 195 -1.37 -10.45 -10.34
CA SER A 195 -2.43 -10.04 -9.42
C SER A 195 -3.14 -8.78 -9.91
N LEU A 196 -2.37 -7.77 -10.34
CA LEU A 196 -2.91 -6.53 -10.90
C LEU A 196 -3.77 -6.75 -12.16
N ILE A 197 -3.34 -7.63 -13.06
CA ILE A 197 -4.13 -7.93 -14.26
C ILE A 197 -5.35 -8.80 -13.92
N ALA A 198 -5.21 -9.73 -12.99
CA ALA A 198 -6.25 -10.67 -12.61
C ALA A 198 -7.38 -10.03 -11.78
N SER A 199 -7.11 -8.95 -11.06
CA SER A 199 -8.14 -8.20 -10.32
C SER A 199 -9.17 -7.56 -11.24
N GLY A 200 -8.86 -7.34 -12.53
CA GLY A 200 -9.82 -6.81 -13.49
C GLY A 200 -10.46 -5.52 -12.99
N ASP A 201 -11.79 -5.50 -12.93
CA ASP A 201 -12.57 -4.34 -12.50
C ASP A 201 -12.67 -4.19 -10.97
N ASP A 202 -12.14 -5.13 -10.18
CA ASP A 202 -12.09 -5.06 -8.71
C ASP A 202 -10.86 -4.29 -8.19
N PHE A 203 -9.92 -3.96 -9.09
CA PHE A 203 -8.77 -3.10 -8.78
C PHE A 203 -9.22 -1.70 -8.36
N ARG A 204 -8.53 -1.07 -7.38
CA ARG A 204 -8.77 0.34 -7.04
C ARG A 204 -7.49 1.16 -6.95
N PHE A 205 -7.57 2.40 -7.42
CA PHE A 205 -6.56 3.42 -7.11
C PHE A 205 -6.62 3.77 -5.63
N ASP A 206 -5.47 4.16 -5.08
CA ASP A 206 -5.36 4.70 -3.73
C ASP A 206 -6.42 5.78 -3.46
N MET A 207 -7.13 5.67 -2.33
CA MET A 207 -8.26 6.52 -1.97
C MET A 207 -7.77 7.90 -1.53
N SER A 208 -6.72 7.93 -0.73
CA SER A 208 -6.14 9.17 -0.21
C SER A 208 -5.61 10.05 -1.35
N ASP A 209 -5.00 9.44 -2.38
CA ASP A 209 -4.55 10.10 -3.61
C ASP A 209 -5.72 10.68 -4.44
N GLN A 210 -6.90 10.06 -4.37
CA GLN A 210 -8.11 10.54 -5.04
C GLN A 210 -8.83 11.64 -4.25
N ALA A 211 -8.55 11.78 -2.97
CA ALA A 211 -9.20 12.76 -2.12
C ALA A 211 -8.60 14.16 -2.33
N PRO A 212 -9.33 15.23 -1.97
CA PRO A 212 -8.75 16.57 -1.93
C PRO A 212 -7.50 16.60 -1.06
N GLN A 213 -6.45 17.29 -1.50
CA GLN A 213 -5.17 17.38 -0.79
C GLN A 213 -5.29 17.79 0.69
N ALA A 214 -6.27 18.62 1.02
CA ALA A 214 -6.55 19.04 2.40
C ALA A 214 -6.97 17.87 3.33
N PHE A 215 -7.45 16.77 2.77
CA PHE A 215 -7.83 15.55 3.47
C PHE A 215 -6.81 14.43 3.26
N GLY A 216 -6.55 14.01 2.02
CA GLY A 216 -5.84 12.77 1.72
C GLY A 216 -4.33 12.86 1.48
N GLY A 217 -3.71 14.05 1.50
CA GLY A 217 -2.33 14.20 1.01
C GLY A 217 -1.42 15.17 1.76
N THR A 218 -1.85 15.70 2.92
CA THR A 218 -1.10 16.75 3.62
C THR A 218 -0.49 16.25 4.93
N PRO A 219 0.85 16.28 5.10
CA PRO A 219 1.50 15.96 6.36
C PRO A 219 0.89 16.70 7.55
N GLY A 220 0.54 15.95 8.60
CA GLY A 220 0.01 16.49 9.84
C GLY A 220 -1.42 17.04 9.77
N LYS A 221 -2.17 16.75 8.69
CA LYS A 221 -3.58 17.13 8.55
C LYS A 221 -4.41 16.00 7.93
N GLY A 222 -5.73 16.11 8.04
CA GLY A 222 -6.68 15.20 7.40
C GLY A 222 -6.43 13.74 7.74
N GLU A 223 -6.74 12.87 6.80
CA GLU A 223 -6.73 11.42 6.94
C GLU A 223 -5.39 10.89 7.47
N TRP A 224 -4.27 11.43 6.97
CA TRP A 224 -2.93 11.03 7.42
C TRP A 224 -2.75 11.27 8.92
N LYS A 225 -3.15 12.45 9.40
CA LYS A 225 -3.03 12.80 10.82
C LYS A 225 -4.03 12.05 11.67
N ASP A 226 -5.25 11.87 11.17
CA ASP A 226 -6.33 11.18 11.88
C ASP A 226 -5.96 9.70 12.07
N LEU A 227 -5.37 9.06 11.06
CA LEU A 227 -4.86 7.69 11.16
C LEU A 227 -3.59 7.57 12.01
N GLN A 228 -2.73 8.59 12.06
CA GLN A 228 -1.61 8.64 13.02
C GLN A 228 -2.11 8.73 14.47
N ASP A 229 -3.11 9.56 14.74
CA ASP A 229 -3.74 9.65 16.06
C ASP A 229 -4.46 8.35 16.42
N PHE A 230 -5.09 7.70 15.43
CA PHE A 230 -5.72 6.41 15.60
C PHE A 230 -4.70 5.29 15.86
N LEU A 231 -3.56 5.27 15.17
CA LEU A 231 -2.45 4.34 15.47
C LEU A 231 -1.95 4.54 16.91
N LYS A 232 -1.87 5.79 17.37
CA LYS A 232 -1.51 6.12 18.76
C LYS A 232 -2.54 5.61 19.77
N ASN A 233 -3.82 5.71 19.44
CA ASN A 233 -4.94 5.26 20.27
C ASN A 233 -5.96 4.40 19.49
N PRO A 234 -5.65 3.12 19.22
CA PRO A 234 -6.50 2.28 18.37
C PRO A 234 -7.87 1.94 18.97
N THR A 235 -8.09 2.29 20.24
CA THR A 235 -9.40 2.11 20.88
C THR A 235 -10.39 3.21 20.52
N ASP A 236 -9.92 4.34 20.00
CA ASP A 236 -10.74 5.51 19.67
C ASP A 236 -11.19 5.50 18.21
N VAL A 237 -11.94 4.47 17.84
CA VAL A 237 -12.52 4.34 16.49
C VAL A 237 -13.46 5.52 16.19
N ALA A 238 -14.18 6.03 17.20
CA ALA A 238 -15.10 7.14 17.02
C ALA A 238 -14.35 8.45 16.74
N GLY A 239 -13.24 8.71 17.44
CA GLY A 239 -12.37 9.86 17.17
C GLY A 239 -11.76 9.80 15.78
N ALA A 240 -11.34 8.62 15.32
CA ALA A 240 -10.83 8.43 13.96
C ALA A 240 -11.89 8.63 12.85
N GLN A 241 -13.19 8.60 13.17
CA GLN A 241 -14.28 8.89 12.24
C GLN A 241 -14.77 10.35 12.28
N ALA A 242 -14.32 11.14 13.25
CA ALA A 242 -14.93 12.42 13.61
C ALA A 242 -14.54 13.58 12.68
#